data_AF-A0AAW0TIE4-F1
#
_entry.id   AF-A0AAW0TIE4-F1
#
_cell.length_a   1.000
_cell.length_b   1.000
_cell.length_c   1.000
_cell.angle_alpha   90.00
_cell.angle_beta   90.00
_cell.angle_gamma   90.00
#
_symmetry.space_group_name_H-M   'P 1'
#
loop_
_entity.id
_entity.type
_entity.pdbx_description
1 polymer ?
#
loop_
_entity_poly.entity_id
_entity_poly.type
_entity_poly.pdbx_seq_one_letter_code
_entity_poly.pdbx_strand_id
1 'polypeptide(L)'
;MAKLVPNPDPAEVAQGRGSIYDTWLHRYPAEPSDDSAPRPMVAPLGTGSDFRAFLFNLGIPSMDMVFTSAPGEAGLPLYHTAYETYFLTTSLMDQGLLYHQASARMLGLLAHEFSTQPVLPYNVSTYTDFISASWGDLSLSHGPQLAHFNVSTDALEAALEELVSAGKAFQERRPSPTDADDLTRRRYNDAMLLLDKALLAPLGLPGRPPAQEEEEEEASEDFTTSRLLAEHVAALTHHLTLAARTLSASPW
;
A
#
# COMPACT_ATOMS: atom_id res chain seq x y z
N MET A 1 -12.22 8.53 4.84
CA MET A 1 -13.44 7.86 4.33
C MET A 1 -14.04 6.87 5.32
N ALA A 2 -13.28 5.92 5.88
CA ALA A 2 -13.82 4.92 6.82
C ALA A 2 -14.60 5.50 8.03
N LYS A 3 -14.22 6.68 8.54
CA LYS A 3 -14.95 7.37 9.62
C LYS A 3 -16.39 7.76 9.25
N LEU A 4 -16.70 7.86 7.96
CA LEU A 4 -18.02 8.25 7.43
C LEU A 4 -18.94 7.04 7.19
N VAL A 5 -18.42 5.82 7.30
CA VAL A 5 -19.20 4.60 7.08
C VAL A 5 -19.64 4.07 8.45
N PRO A 6 -20.96 4.05 8.74
CA PRO A 6 -21.48 3.46 9.97
C PRO A 6 -21.02 2.02 10.15
N ASN A 7 -20.72 1.65 11.40
CA ASN A 7 -20.37 0.29 11.74
C ASN A 7 -21.60 -0.63 11.59
N PRO A 8 -21.52 -1.71 10.80
CA PRO A 8 -22.63 -2.64 10.61
C PRO A 8 -22.91 -3.54 11.83
N ASP A 9 -22.00 -3.62 12.82
CA ASP A 9 -22.14 -4.48 14.00
C ASP A 9 -22.80 -3.73 15.19
N PRO A 10 -24.04 -4.07 15.59
CA PRO A 10 -24.70 -3.40 16.72
C PRO A 10 -24.00 -3.59 18.07
N ALA A 11 -23.29 -4.71 18.28
CA ALA A 11 -22.58 -4.98 19.51
C ALA A 11 -21.34 -4.09 19.63
N GLU A 12 -20.62 -3.88 18.52
CA GLU A 12 -19.50 -2.94 18.46
C GLU A 12 -19.98 -1.49 18.63
N VAL A 13 -21.11 -1.12 17.99
CA VAL A 13 -21.73 0.20 18.15
C VAL A 13 -22.12 0.48 19.59
N ALA A 14 -22.71 -0.51 20.29
CA ALA A 14 -23.06 -0.39 21.71
C ALA A 14 -21.83 -0.18 22.61
N GLN A 15 -20.64 -0.57 22.16
CA GLN A 15 -19.36 -0.34 22.84
C GLN A 15 -18.68 0.98 22.41
N GLY A 16 -19.39 1.85 21.69
CA GLY A 16 -18.90 3.17 21.29
C GLY A 16 -18.16 3.20 19.95
N ARG A 17 -18.13 2.10 19.18
CA ARG A 17 -17.47 2.04 17.88
C ARG A 17 -18.48 2.31 16.77
N GLY A 18 -18.77 3.60 16.54
CA GLY A 18 -19.86 4.05 15.66
C GLY A 18 -19.59 3.92 14.17
N SER A 19 -18.32 3.87 13.75
CA SER A 19 -17.90 3.76 12.35
C SER A 19 -17.02 2.53 12.11
N ILE A 20 -16.89 2.10 10.85
CA ILE A 20 -15.96 1.01 10.49
C ILE A 20 -14.51 1.39 10.83
N TYR A 21 -14.17 2.68 10.84
CA TYR A 21 -12.86 3.16 11.29
C TYR A 21 -12.60 2.84 12.76
N ASP A 22 -13.61 2.99 13.62
CA ASP A 22 -13.44 2.78 15.06
C ASP A 22 -13.19 1.30 15.37
N THR A 23 -13.91 0.39 14.71
CA THR A 23 -13.65 -1.05 14.81
C THR A 23 -12.34 -1.44 14.16
N TRP A 24 -12.00 -0.90 13.00
CA TRP A 24 -10.72 -1.19 12.34
C TRP A 24 -9.53 -0.76 13.21
N LEU A 25 -9.57 0.45 13.78
CA LEU A 25 -8.55 0.94 14.71
C LEU A 25 -8.44 0.06 15.96
N HIS A 26 -9.58 -0.41 16.48
CA HIS A 26 -9.61 -1.24 17.68
C HIS A 26 -9.05 -2.64 17.44
N ARG A 27 -9.39 -3.28 16.31
CA ARG A 27 -9.03 -4.68 16.01
C ARG A 27 -7.64 -4.79 15.37
N TYR A 28 -7.24 -3.78 14.60
CA TYR A 28 -5.97 -3.74 13.88
C TYR A 28 -5.31 -2.36 14.05
N PRO A 29 -4.81 -2.01 15.23
CA PRO A 29 -4.02 -0.79 15.40
C PRO A 29 -2.69 -0.94 14.64
N ALA A 30 -2.26 0.12 13.95
CA ALA A 30 -0.89 0.21 13.47
C ALA A 30 0.06 0.34 14.68
N GLU A 31 1.31 -0.12 14.52
CA GLU A 31 2.33 0.06 15.55
C GLU A 31 2.49 1.55 15.91
N PRO A 32 2.63 1.89 17.20
CA PRO A 32 2.81 3.27 17.61
C PRO A 32 4.10 3.84 17.00
N SER A 33 3.97 4.94 16.26
CA SER A 33 5.11 5.81 15.96
C SER A 33 5.15 6.92 17.01
N ASP A 34 6.33 7.29 17.51
CA ASP A 34 6.52 8.20 18.65
C ASP A 34 5.74 9.53 18.59
N ASP A 35 5.34 10.01 17.39
CA ASP A 35 4.67 11.29 17.19
C ASP A 35 3.34 11.26 16.40
N SER A 36 2.72 10.10 16.12
CA SER A 36 1.47 10.04 15.34
C SER A 36 0.25 9.57 16.11
N ALA A 37 -0.90 10.20 15.83
CA ALA A 37 -2.17 9.78 16.38
C ALA A 37 -2.46 8.30 16.01
N PRO A 38 -3.15 7.54 16.87
CA PRO A 38 -3.51 6.15 16.59
C PRO A 38 -4.23 6.02 15.25
N ARG A 39 -3.75 5.09 14.42
CA ARG A 39 -4.29 4.81 13.09
C ARG A 39 -4.49 3.30 12.92
N PRO A 40 -5.49 2.88 12.13
CA PRO A 40 -5.62 1.48 11.76
C PRO A 40 -4.43 1.04 10.89
N MET A 41 -4.04 -0.22 11.04
CA MET A 41 -3.03 -0.88 10.22
C MET A 41 -3.57 -1.09 8.81
N VAL A 42 -2.76 -0.73 7.81
CA VAL A 42 -2.95 -1.03 6.39
C VAL A 42 -1.83 -1.99 5.99
N ALA A 43 -2.18 -3.17 5.50
CA ALA A 43 -1.21 -4.15 5.05
C ALA A 43 -0.73 -3.83 3.61
N PRO A 44 0.52 -4.17 3.24
CA PRO A 44 0.96 -4.12 1.85
C PRO A 44 0.15 -5.10 0.99
N LEU A 45 -0.03 -4.76 -0.28
CA LEU A 45 -0.70 -5.64 -1.25
C LEU A 45 0.22 -6.78 -1.69
N GLY A 46 -0.32 -8.00 -1.69
CA GLY A 46 0.33 -9.20 -2.22
C GLY A 46 -0.04 -9.48 -3.67
N THR A 47 -0.12 -10.74 -4.07
CA THR A 47 -0.46 -11.15 -5.46
C THR A 47 -1.82 -11.85 -5.60
N GLY A 48 -2.54 -12.05 -4.50
CA GLY A 48 -3.72 -12.94 -4.42
C GLY A 48 -5.02 -12.43 -5.03
N SER A 49 -5.00 -11.38 -5.88
CA SER A 49 -6.20 -10.87 -6.55
C SER A 49 -5.86 -10.05 -7.80
N ASP A 50 -6.87 -9.56 -8.51
CA ASP A 50 -6.74 -8.89 -9.81
C ASP A 50 -5.95 -7.56 -9.76
N PHE A 51 -5.87 -6.92 -8.58
CA PHE A 51 -5.09 -5.69 -8.40
C PHE A 51 -3.59 -5.88 -8.71
N ARG A 52 -3.10 -7.13 -8.68
CA ARG A 52 -1.70 -7.49 -8.94
C ARG A 52 -1.20 -6.89 -10.26
N ALA A 53 -1.93 -7.09 -11.36
CA ALA A 53 -1.50 -6.60 -12.67
C ALA A 53 -1.45 -5.07 -12.74
N PHE A 54 -2.36 -4.39 -12.04
CA PHE A 54 -2.37 -2.93 -11.97
C PHE A 54 -1.18 -2.40 -11.17
N LEU A 55 -0.91 -3.00 -10.02
CA LEU A 55 0.17 -2.58 -9.14
C LEU A 55 1.56 -2.97 -9.70
N PHE A 56 1.83 -4.26 -9.87
CA PHE A 56 3.17 -4.77 -10.17
C PHE A 56 3.57 -4.61 -11.64
N ASN A 57 2.62 -4.69 -12.58
CA ASN A 57 2.96 -4.61 -14.00
C ASN A 57 2.81 -3.19 -14.56
N LEU A 58 1.83 -2.42 -14.07
CA LEU A 58 1.49 -1.10 -14.63
C LEU A 58 1.86 0.09 -13.72
N GLY A 59 2.21 -0.16 -12.45
CA GLY A 59 2.53 0.89 -11.48
C GLY A 59 1.35 1.83 -11.28
N ILE A 60 0.16 1.25 -11.16
CA ILE A 60 -1.08 1.97 -10.86
C ILE A 60 -1.37 1.76 -9.37
N PRO A 61 -1.43 2.84 -8.57
CA PRO A 61 -1.83 2.76 -7.17
C PRO A 61 -3.12 1.96 -7.02
N SER A 62 -3.06 0.92 -6.19
CA SER A 62 -4.13 -0.04 -6.03
C SER A 62 -4.48 -0.21 -4.56
N MET A 63 -5.69 -0.65 -4.28
CA MET A 63 -6.17 -0.93 -2.93
C MET A 63 -7.13 -2.12 -2.98
N ASP A 64 -7.02 -2.98 -1.98
CA ASP A 64 -8.00 -4.01 -1.68
C ASP A 64 -8.58 -3.77 -0.29
N MET A 65 -9.84 -4.13 -0.09
CA MET A 65 -10.50 -4.01 1.20
C MET A 65 -11.46 -5.16 1.45
N VAL A 66 -11.38 -5.71 2.65
CA VAL A 66 -12.17 -6.88 3.07
C VAL A 66 -12.58 -6.74 4.53
N PHE A 67 -13.79 -7.17 4.86
CA PHE A 67 -14.14 -7.50 6.24
C PHE A 67 -13.64 -8.91 6.52
N THR A 68 -12.80 -9.04 7.55
CA THR A 68 -12.15 -10.31 7.89
C THR A 68 -12.31 -10.62 9.38
N SER A 69 -12.13 -11.88 9.74
CA SER A 69 -12.10 -12.37 11.12
C SER A 69 -10.96 -11.73 11.90
N ALA A 70 -11.09 -11.60 13.22
CA ALA A 70 -10.07 -10.96 14.04
C ALA A 70 -8.72 -11.71 13.98
N PRO A 71 -7.59 -11.06 14.30
CA PRO A 71 -6.30 -11.74 14.37
C PRO A 71 -6.36 -13.01 15.24
N GLY A 72 -5.90 -14.14 14.69
CA GLY A 72 -5.89 -15.42 15.40
C GLY A 72 -7.20 -16.22 15.32
N GLU A 73 -8.24 -15.70 14.66
CA GLU A 73 -9.45 -16.47 14.34
C GLU A 73 -9.27 -17.26 13.03
N ALA A 74 -10.03 -18.34 12.88
CA ALA A 74 -10.06 -19.08 11.63
C ALA A 74 -10.55 -18.14 10.49
N GLY A 75 -9.85 -18.19 9.36
CA GLY A 75 -10.20 -17.41 8.15
C GLY A 75 -11.49 -17.91 7.50
N LEU A 76 -11.50 -18.09 6.18
CA LEU A 76 -12.63 -18.61 5.44
C LEU A 76 -12.48 -20.15 5.26
N PRO A 77 -13.00 -20.99 6.18
CA PRO A 77 -12.74 -22.44 6.14
C PRO A 77 -13.36 -23.15 4.93
N LEU A 78 -14.30 -22.49 4.24
CA LEU A 78 -15.00 -23.03 3.09
C LEU A 78 -14.49 -22.47 1.75
N TYR A 79 -13.43 -21.65 1.77
CA TYR A 79 -12.84 -21.06 0.56
C TYR A 79 -12.53 -22.11 -0.51
N HIS A 80 -12.92 -21.83 -1.75
CA HIS A 80 -12.75 -22.71 -2.92
C HIS A 80 -13.42 -24.09 -2.79
N THR A 81 -14.47 -24.20 -1.98
CA THR A 81 -15.27 -25.42 -1.87
C THR A 81 -16.65 -25.25 -2.47
N ALA A 82 -17.33 -26.37 -2.75
CA ALA A 82 -18.73 -26.36 -3.18
C ALA A 82 -19.71 -25.80 -2.11
N TYR A 83 -19.23 -25.51 -0.90
CA TYR A 83 -20.04 -24.99 0.20
C TYR A 83 -20.08 -23.46 0.26
N GLU A 84 -19.32 -22.76 -0.60
CA GLU A 84 -19.44 -21.32 -0.81
C GLU A 84 -20.73 -20.99 -1.55
N THR A 85 -21.83 -20.99 -0.80
CA THR A 85 -23.18 -20.80 -1.32
C THR A 85 -23.77 -19.48 -0.86
N TYR A 86 -24.76 -18.98 -1.58
CA TYR A 86 -25.53 -17.81 -1.15
C TYR A 86 -26.12 -17.96 0.26
N PHE A 87 -26.49 -19.18 0.64
CA PHE A 87 -26.97 -19.50 1.99
C PHE A 87 -25.91 -19.25 3.05
N LEU A 88 -24.66 -19.70 2.84
CA LEU A 88 -23.54 -19.44 3.75
C LEU A 88 -23.42 -17.93 4.03
N THR A 89 -23.37 -17.12 2.99
CA THR A 89 -23.23 -15.67 3.14
C THR A 89 -24.43 -15.06 3.86
N THR A 90 -25.65 -15.29 3.37
CA THR A 90 -26.83 -14.56 3.85
C THR A 90 -27.43 -15.07 5.15
N SER A 91 -27.12 -16.31 5.53
CA SER A 91 -27.64 -16.92 6.76
C SER A 91 -26.59 -17.06 7.86
N LEU A 92 -25.30 -17.15 7.55
CA LEU A 92 -24.26 -17.39 8.56
C LEU A 92 -23.23 -16.27 8.66
N MET A 93 -22.79 -15.67 7.56
CA MET A 93 -21.69 -14.69 7.59
C MET A 93 -22.16 -13.23 7.70
N ASP A 94 -23.12 -12.82 6.87
CA ASP A 94 -23.59 -11.44 6.79
C ASP A 94 -25.12 -11.41 6.65
N GLN A 95 -25.79 -11.71 7.77
CA GLN A 95 -27.25 -11.67 7.84
C GLN A 95 -27.74 -10.25 7.57
N GLY A 96 -28.54 -10.11 6.51
CA GLY A 96 -29.03 -8.80 6.06
C GLY A 96 -28.05 -8.01 5.19
N LEU A 97 -26.89 -8.58 4.81
CA LEU A 97 -25.89 -7.98 3.92
C LEU A 97 -25.38 -6.61 4.41
N LEU A 98 -25.26 -6.43 5.72
CA LEU A 98 -24.88 -5.17 6.33
C LEU A 98 -23.39 -4.87 6.13
N TYR A 99 -22.52 -5.87 6.22
CA TYR A 99 -21.08 -5.71 5.96
C TYR A 99 -20.79 -5.52 4.48
N HIS A 100 -21.52 -6.21 3.59
CA HIS A 100 -21.48 -5.98 2.15
C HIS A 100 -21.94 -4.55 1.81
N GLN A 101 -23.02 -4.07 2.42
CA GLN A 101 -23.48 -2.68 2.25
C GLN A 101 -22.43 -1.68 2.74
N ALA A 102 -21.79 -1.92 3.89
CA ALA A 102 -20.73 -1.06 4.40
C ALA A 102 -19.52 -1.02 3.44
N SER A 103 -19.13 -2.17 2.89
CA SER A 103 -18.06 -2.29 1.88
C SER A 103 -18.40 -1.51 0.62
N ALA A 104 -19.61 -1.70 0.07
CA ALA A 104 -20.09 -0.97 -1.10
C ALA A 104 -20.13 0.54 -0.86
N ARG A 105 -20.55 0.99 0.33
CA ARG A 105 -20.52 2.41 0.71
C ARG A 105 -19.10 2.95 0.75
N MET A 106 -18.16 2.22 1.35
CA MET A 106 -16.76 2.64 1.41
C MET A 106 -16.12 2.74 0.01
N LEU A 107 -16.30 1.72 -0.84
CA LEU A 107 -15.83 1.74 -2.22
C LEU A 107 -16.46 2.88 -3.02
N GLY A 108 -17.76 3.13 -2.86
CA GLY A 108 -18.45 4.25 -3.50
C GLY A 108 -17.91 5.62 -3.07
N LEU A 109 -17.63 5.80 -1.77
CA LEU A 109 -17.02 7.03 -1.25
C LEU A 109 -15.60 7.23 -1.79
N LEU A 110 -14.79 6.17 -1.83
CA LEU A 110 -13.44 6.24 -2.39
C LEU A 110 -13.48 6.57 -3.89
N ALA A 111 -14.32 5.87 -4.67
CA ALA A 111 -14.47 6.14 -6.09
C ALA A 111 -14.93 7.58 -6.35
N HIS A 112 -15.87 8.09 -5.55
CA HIS A 112 -16.29 9.48 -5.61
C HIS A 112 -15.15 10.44 -5.30
N GLU A 113 -14.43 10.24 -4.20
CA GLU A 113 -13.33 11.12 -3.80
C GLU A 113 -12.20 11.14 -4.84
N PHE A 114 -11.74 9.98 -5.30
CA PHE A 114 -10.68 9.89 -6.31
C PHE A 114 -11.09 10.41 -7.69
N SER A 115 -12.39 10.40 -8.03
CA SER A 115 -12.87 10.89 -9.33
C SER A 115 -13.22 12.38 -9.35
N THR A 116 -13.46 12.99 -8.18
CA THR A 116 -13.96 14.37 -8.10
C THR A 116 -12.98 15.36 -7.49
N GLN A 117 -12.01 14.90 -6.70
CA GLN A 117 -11.05 15.80 -6.07
C GLN A 117 -10.09 16.41 -7.11
N PRO A 118 -9.94 17.75 -7.17
CA PRO A 118 -9.02 18.40 -8.12
C PRO A 118 -7.55 18.03 -7.91
N VAL A 119 -7.18 17.61 -6.70
CA VAL A 119 -5.85 17.10 -6.32
C VAL A 119 -6.05 15.73 -5.68
N LEU A 120 -5.27 14.73 -6.09
CA LEU A 120 -5.48 13.35 -5.65
C LEU A 120 -5.45 13.24 -4.11
N PRO A 121 -6.38 12.48 -3.50
CA PRO A 121 -6.65 12.51 -2.06
C PRO A 121 -5.74 11.57 -1.24
N TYR A 122 -4.46 11.46 -1.59
CA TYR A 122 -3.47 10.72 -0.81
C TYR A 122 -2.23 11.55 -0.48
N ASN A 123 -1.46 11.06 0.49
CA ASN A 123 -0.31 11.75 1.06
C ASN A 123 0.99 11.07 0.61
N VAL A 124 1.80 11.78 -0.15
CA VAL A 124 3.06 11.25 -0.69
C VAL A 124 4.10 11.06 0.41
N SER A 125 4.16 11.96 1.40
CA SER A 125 5.09 11.82 2.53
C SER A 125 4.82 10.53 3.31
N THR A 126 3.55 10.22 3.59
CA THR A 126 3.20 8.96 4.27
C THR A 126 3.63 7.75 3.46
N TYR A 127 3.56 7.82 2.13
CA TYR A 127 4.00 6.73 1.26
C TYR A 127 5.53 6.57 1.27
N THR A 128 6.29 7.67 1.16
CA THR A 128 7.76 7.61 1.22
C THR A 128 8.27 7.18 2.59
N ASP A 129 7.61 7.60 3.68
CA ASP A 129 7.91 7.16 5.03
C ASP A 129 7.69 5.65 5.18
N PHE A 130 6.61 5.11 4.60
CA PHE A 130 6.34 3.66 4.57
C PHE A 130 7.44 2.88 3.83
N ILE A 131 7.87 3.35 2.65
CA ILE A 131 8.96 2.72 1.90
C ILE A 131 10.25 2.68 2.74
N SER A 132 10.59 3.77 3.42
CA SER A 132 11.75 3.82 4.31
C SER A 132 11.62 2.89 5.51
N ALA A 133 10.43 2.79 6.12
CA ALA A 133 10.19 1.87 7.23
C ALA A 133 10.31 0.40 6.79
N SER A 134 9.82 0.06 5.59
CA SER A 134 9.95 -1.29 5.03
C SER A 134 11.42 -1.71 4.83
N TRP A 135 12.30 -0.78 4.50
CA TRP A 135 13.75 -1.06 4.49
C TRP A 135 14.29 -1.35 5.90
N GLY A 136 13.81 -0.65 6.92
CA GLY A 136 14.16 -0.92 8.32
C GLY A 136 13.86 -2.38 8.69
N ASP A 137 12.66 -2.85 8.38
CA ASP A 137 12.26 -4.25 8.62
C ASP A 137 13.12 -5.23 7.82
N LEU A 138 13.35 -4.96 6.53
CA LEU A 138 14.17 -5.82 5.66
C LEU A 138 15.62 -5.90 6.14
N SER A 139 16.21 -4.77 6.53
CA SER A 139 17.57 -4.66 7.02
C SER A 139 17.75 -5.40 8.35
N LEU A 140 16.75 -5.37 9.23
CA LEU A 140 16.75 -6.17 10.45
C LEU A 140 16.75 -7.67 10.16
N SER A 141 15.96 -8.12 9.18
CA SER A 141 15.87 -9.55 8.84
C SER A 141 17.04 -10.07 7.99
N HIS A 142 17.58 -9.26 7.07
CA HIS A 142 18.54 -9.71 6.04
C HIS A 142 19.93 -9.03 6.14
N GLY A 143 20.10 -8.06 7.05
CA GLY A 143 21.37 -7.36 7.27
C GLY A 143 22.57 -8.28 7.50
N PRO A 144 22.47 -9.36 8.32
CA PRO A 144 23.56 -10.31 8.49
C PRO A 144 23.99 -11.01 7.19
N GLN A 145 23.05 -11.30 6.28
CA GLN A 145 23.33 -11.92 4.99
C GLN A 145 24.01 -10.93 4.04
N LEU A 146 23.52 -9.69 3.98
CA LEU A 146 24.14 -8.61 3.21
C LEU A 146 25.59 -8.38 3.65
N ALA A 147 25.82 -8.31 4.97
CA ALA A 147 27.15 -8.17 5.55
C ALA A 147 28.05 -9.39 5.26
N HIS A 148 27.51 -10.60 5.36
CA HIS A 148 28.24 -11.83 5.03
C HIS A 148 28.78 -11.83 3.60
N PHE A 149 28.00 -11.31 2.66
CA PHE A 149 28.39 -11.20 1.25
C PHE A 149 29.09 -9.88 0.89
N ASN A 150 29.41 -9.04 1.88
CA ASN A 150 30.07 -7.74 1.70
C ASN A 150 29.33 -6.81 0.71
N VAL A 151 27.99 -6.83 0.77
CA VAL A 151 27.12 -5.95 -0.01
C VAL A 151 26.88 -4.67 0.79
N SER A 152 27.33 -3.52 0.29
CA SER A 152 27.07 -2.21 0.91
C SER A 152 25.64 -1.74 0.61
N THR A 153 25.01 -1.15 1.62
CA THR A 153 23.66 -0.54 1.55
C THR A 153 23.69 0.98 1.59
N ASP A 154 24.88 1.60 1.66
CA ASP A 154 25.03 3.05 1.88
C ASP A 154 24.32 3.88 0.80
N ALA A 155 24.45 3.46 -0.47
CA ALA A 155 23.81 4.14 -1.59
C ALA A 155 22.29 3.99 -1.57
N LEU A 156 21.79 2.85 -1.11
CA LEU A 156 20.36 2.57 -0.95
C LEU A 156 19.76 3.43 0.17
N GLU A 157 20.44 3.48 1.31
CA GLU A 157 20.05 4.30 2.46
C GLU A 157 20.05 5.78 2.11
N ALA A 158 21.07 6.27 1.40
CA ALA A 158 21.11 7.64 0.90
C ALA A 158 19.94 7.93 -0.08
N ALA A 159 19.59 6.99 -0.96
CA ALA A 159 18.45 7.15 -1.87
C ALA A 159 17.10 7.15 -1.13
N LEU A 160 16.96 6.39 -0.04
CA LEU A 160 15.79 6.43 0.84
C LEU A 160 15.66 7.77 1.55
N GLU A 161 16.75 8.29 2.11
CA GLU A 161 16.76 9.62 2.74
C GLU A 161 16.37 10.72 1.74
N GLU A 162 16.91 10.66 0.52
CA GLU A 162 16.54 11.57 -0.57
C GLU A 162 15.06 11.46 -0.93
N LEU A 163 14.52 10.24 -1.06
CA LEU A 163 13.11 10.00 -1.36
C LEU A 163 12.20 10.54 -0.27
N VAL A 164 12.50 10.29 1.01
CA VAL A 164 11.73 10.79 2.15
C VAL A 164 11.76 12.31 2.19
N SER A 165 12.92 12.93 1.98
CA SER A 165 13.07 14.38 1.91
C SER A 165 12.24 14.97 0.75
N ALA A 166 12.35 14.38 -0.44
CA ALA A 166 11.59 14.79 -1.62
C ALA A 166 10.07 14.62 -1.42
N GLY A 167 9.64 13.54 -0.77
CA GLY A 167 8.24 13.27 -0.41
C GLY A 167 7.66 14.32 0.52
N LYS A 168 8.39 14.69 1.58
CA LYS A 168 8.00 15.77 2.51
C LYS A 168 7.91 17.11 1.79
N ALA A 169 8.96 17.50 1.07
CA ALA A 169 8.99 18.76 0.33
C ALA A 169 7.91 18.82 -0.77
N PHE A 170 7.62 17.71 -1.45
CA PHE A 170 6.52 17.62 -2.42
C PHE A 170 5.17 17.80 -1.75
N GLN A 171 4.94 17.12 -0.62
CA GLN A 171 3.67 17.19 0.12
C GLN A 171 3.41 18.60 0.68
N GLU A 172 4.44 19.32 1.11
CA GLU A 172 4.34 20.73 1.53
C GLU A 172 3.93 21.67 0.40
N ARG A 173 4.27 21.33 -0.85
CA ARG A 173 3.92 22.09 -2.06
C ARG A 173 2.55 21.73 -2.62
N ARG A 174 1.73 20.95 -1.90
CA ARG A 174 0.39 20.55 -2.35
C ARG A 174 -0.43 21.80 -2.74
N PRO A 175 -0.89 21.90 -3.99
CA PRO A 175 -1.61 23.08 -4.43
C PRO A 175 -3.00 23.16 -3.77
N SER A 176 -3.51 24.39 -3.64
CA SER A 176 -4.90 24.61 -3.22
C SER A 176 -5.85 23.91 -4.22
N PRO A 177 -6.81 23.09 -3.75
CA PRO A 177 -7.81 22.48 -4.63
C PRO A 177 -8.67 23.50 -5.36
N THR A 178 -8.86 24.69 -4.78
CA THR A 178 -9.74 25.75 -5.31
C THR A 178 -8.98 26.89 -5.97
N ASP A 179 -7.84 27.29 -5.41
CA ASP A 179 -7.21 28.57 -5.77
C ASP A 179 -6.04 28.42 -6.76
N ALA A 180 -5.47 27.21 -6.88
CA ALA A 180 -4.44 26.95 -7.87
C ALA A 180 -5.05 26.93 -9.29
N ASP A 181 -4.23 27.11 -10.32
CA ASP A 181 -4.68 26.88 -11.69
C ASP A 181 -4.68 25.38 -12.06
N ASP A 182 -5.40 25.05 -13.13
CA ASP A 182 -5.59 23.68 -13.60
C ASP A 182 -4.27 22.99 -13.97
N LEU A 183 -3.31 23.72 -14.56
CA LEU A 183 -2.04 23.16 -14.99
C LEU A 183 -1.16 22.82 -13.79
N THR A 184 -1.13 23.69 -12.77
CA THR A 184 -0.43 23.42 -11.50
C THR A 184 -0.99 22.16 -10.83
N ARG A 185 -2.32 22.04 -10.68
CA ARG A 185 -2.93 20.82 -10.12
C ARG A 185 -2.64 19.58 -10.96
N ARG A 186 -2.69 19.71 -12.28
CA ARG A 186 -2.41 18.60 -13.19
C ARG A 186 -0.96 18.11 -13.06
N ARG A 187 0.01 19.01 -13.05
CA ARG A 187 1.43 18.67 -12.86
C ARG A 187 1.68 17.97 -11.52
N TYR A 188 1.04 18.46 -10.46
CA TYR A 188 1.11 17.82 -9.15
C TYR A 188 0.53 16.40 -9.20
N ASN A 189 -0.67 16.21 -9.74
CA ASN A 189 -1.30 14.89 -9.87
C ASN A 189 -0.48 13.95 -10.77
N ASP A 190 0.09 14.43 -11.87
CA ASP A 190 0.94 13.63 -12.75
C ASP A 190 2.18 13.14 -12.00
N ALA A 191 2.84 13.99 -11.20
CA ALA A 191 3.98 13.58 -10.38
C ALA A 191 3.59 12.53 -9.32
N MET A 192 2.40 12.65 -8.72
CA MET A 192 1.87 11.64 -7.81
C MET A 192 1.66 10.29 -8.50
N LEU A 193 1.13 10.27 -9.73
CA LEU A 193 0.89 9.04 -10.50
C LEU A 193 2.17 8.43 -11.07
N LEU A 194 3.16 9.27 -11.40
CA LEU A 194 4.45 8.82 -11.92
C LEU A 194 5.37 8.25 -10.83
N LEU A 195 5.11 8.55 -9.56
CA LEU A 195 5.86 8.00 -8.42
C LEU A 195 5.85 6.46 -8.42
N ASP A 196 4.67 5.84 -8.45
CA ASP A 196 4.54 4.38 -8.48
C ASP A 196 5.18 3.77 -9.74
N LYS A 197 5.09 4.46 -10.87
CA LYS A 197 5.74 4.03 -12.11
C LYS A 197 7.27 4.07 -12.03
N ALA A 198 7.84 5.01 -11.28
CA ALA A 198 9.28 5.09 -11.06
C ALA A 198 9.81 3.91 -10.23
N LEU A 199 8.95 3.30 -9.43
CA LEU A 199 9.26 2.13 -8.60
C LEU A 199 9.14 0.79 -9.35
N LEU A 200 8.62 0.78 -10.59
CA LEU A 200 8.54 -0.42 -11.40
C LEU A 200 9.91 -0.84 -11.91
N ALA A 201 10.20 -2.14 -11.85
CA ALA A 201 11.31 -2.77 -12.55
C ALA A 201 10.85 -3.26 -13.93
N PRO A 202 11.06 -2.51 -15.04
CA PRO A 202 10.53 -2.86 -16.36
C PRO A 202 11.09 -4.16 -16.93
N LEU A 203 12.20 -4.66 -16.38
CA LEU A 203 12.81 -5.93 -16.75
C LEU A 203 12.36 -7.10 -15.86
N GLY A 204 11.46 -6.86 -14.91
CA GLY A 204 11.08 -7.81 -13.86
C GLY A 204 12.13 -7.90 -12.76
N LEU A 205 11.87 -8.75 -11.77
CA LEU A 205 12.85 -9.05 -10.73
C LEU A 205 13.95 -9.96 -11.28
N PRO A 206 15.19 -9.90 -10.75
CA PRO A 206 16.24 -10.84 -11.11
C PRO A 206 15.77 -12.31 -10.97
N GLY A 207 15.83 -13.07 -12.06
CA GLY A 207 15.34 -14.45 -12.11
C GLY A 207 13.83 -14.61 -12.36
N ARG A 208 13.07 -13.51 -12.45
CA ARG A 208 11.61 -13.48 -12.70
C ARG A 208 11.27 -12.41 -13.75
N PRO A 209 11.33 -12.74 -15.06
CA PRO A 209 10.91 -11.81 -16.10
C PRO A 209 9.42 -11.46 -15.96
N PRO A 210 8.95 -10.31 -16.50
CA PRO A 210 7.61 -9.79 -16.27
C PRO A 210 6.45 -10.74 -16.63
N ALA A 211 6.70 -11.70 -17.52
CA ALA A 211 5.71 -12.69 -17.96
C ALA A 211 5.65 -13.96 -17.08
N GLN A 212 6.69 -14.27 -16.29
CA GLN A 212 6.71 -15.43 -15.38
C GLN A 212 6.16 -15.11 -13.99
N GLU A 213 5.81 -13.84 -13.78
CA GLU A 213 5.21 -13.33 -12.56
C GLU A 213 3.72 -13.73 -12.41
N GLU A 214 3.12 -14.37 -13.44
CA GLU A 214 1.74 -14.88 -13.45
C GLU A 214 1.53 -16.18 -12.66
N GLU A 215 2.59 -16.94 -12.31
CA GLU A 215 2.42 -18.34 -11.82
C GLU A 215 3.08 -18.70 -10.47
N GLU A 216 4.01 -17.92 -9.91
CA GLU A 216 4.70 -18.30 -8.65
C GLU A 216 4.31 -17.40 -7.47
N GLU A 217 3.49 -17.97 -6.56
CA GLU A 217 3.06 -17.37 -5.29
C GLU A 217 4.12 -17.51 -4.18
N GLU A 218 5.17 -18.29 -4.37
CA GLU A 218 6.23 -18.46 -3.37
C GLU A 218 7.41 -17.53 -3.67
N ALA A 219 7.81 -16.73 -2.68
CA ALA A 219 9.15 -16.19 -2.62
C ALA A 219 10.11 -17.38 -2.69
N SER A 220 10.80 -17.57 -3.81
CA SER A 220 11.96 -18.44 -3.85
C SER A 220 12.98 -17.74 -2.97
N GLU A 221 13.10 -18.20 -1.72
CA GLU A 221 14.07 -17.77 -0.71
C GLU A 221 15.52 -18.08 -1.10
N ASP A 222 15.83 -18.14 -2.39
CA ASP A 222 17.14 -18.50 -2.89
C ASP A 222 17.94 -17.24 -3.22
N PHE A 223 18.20 -16.44 -2.19
CA PHE A 223 19.28 -15.44 -2.19
C PHE A 223 20.64 -16.16 -2.08
N THR A 224 20.92 -17.11 -2.97
CA THR A 224 22.06 -18.04 -2.82
C THR A 224 23.38 -17.48 -3.34
N THR A 225 23.39 -16.26 -3.91
CA THR A 225 24.63 -15.65 -4.41
C THR A 225 24.75 -14.16 -4.07
N SER A 226 25.97 -13.73 -3.72
CA SER A 226 26.32 -12.32 -3.49
C SER A 226 25.98 -11.41 -4.67
N ARG A 227 26.07 -11.94 -5.89
CA ARG A 227 25.77 -11.21 -7.12
C ARG A 227 24.29 -10.81 -7.19
N LEU A 228 23.37 -11.74 -6.92
CA LEU A 228 21.94 -11.46 -6.94
C LEU A 228 21.59 -10.41 -5.88
N LEU A 229 22.10 -10.52 -4.65
CA LEU A 229 21.85 -9.52 -3.60
C LEU A 229 22.33 -8.12 -4.00
N ALA A 230 23.54 -8.02 -4.56
CA ALA A 230 24.06 -6.75 -5.05
C ALA A 230 23.23 -6.17 -6.22
N GLU A 231 22.76 -7.02 -7.14
CA GLU A 231 21.87 -6.60 -8.25
C GLU A 231 20.54 -6.06 -7.72
N HIS A 232 19.94 -6.70 -6.72
CA HIS A 232 18.70 -6.22 -6.07
C HIS A 232 18.92 -4.87 -5.38
N VAL A 233 19.98 -4.72 -4.58
CA VAL A 233 20.30 -3.44 -3.90
C VAL A 233 20.54 -2.32 -4.92
N ALA A 234 21.25 -2.59 -6.02
CA ALA A 234 21.49 -1.61 -7.07
C ALA A 234 20.20 -1.21 -7.81
N ALA A 235 19.34 -2.18 -8.12
CA ALA A 235 18.04 -1.92 -8.75
C ALA A 235 17.15 -1.05 -7.85
N LEU A 236 17.01 -1.41 -6.57
CA LEU A 236 16.25 -0.63 -5.59
C LEU A 236 16.79 0.80 -5.49
N THR A 237 18.12 0.96 -5.35
CA THR A 237 18.77 2.27 -5.32
C THR A 237 18.39 3.12 -6.52
N HIS A 238 18.47 2.56 -7.74
CA HIS A 238 18.11 3.27 -8.97
C HIS A 238 16.65 3.75 -8.98
N HIS A 239 15.72 2.86 -8.63
CA HIS A 239 14.29 3.17 -8.64
C HIS A 239 13.91 4.21 -7.58
N LEU A 240 14.51 4.17 -6.39
CA LEU A 240 14.30 5.15 -5.34
C LEU A 240 14.83 6.53 -5.73
N THR A 241 16.02 6.61 -6.36
CA THR A 241 16.53 7.86 -6.90
C THR A 241 15.62 8.40 -8.01
N LEU A 242 15.09 7.55 -8.89
CA LEU A 242 14.14 7.98 -9.93
C LEU A 242 12.83 8.50 -9.33
N ALA A 243 12.32 7.85 -8.29
CA ALA A 243 11.15 8.28 -7.54
C ALA A 243 11.38 9.65 -6.87
N ALA A 244 12.51 9.85 -6.20
CA ALA A 244 12.88 11.12 -5.58
C ALA A 244 12.97 12.25 -6.60
N ARG A 245 13.56 11.98 -7.77
CA ARG A 245 13.62 12.92 -8.90
C ARG A 245 12.22 13.23 -9.43
N THR A 246 11.33 12.26 -9.54
CA THR A 246 9.94 12.49 -10.01
C THR A 246 9.22 13.51 -9.13
N LEU A 247 9.41 13.43 -7.81
CA LEU A 247 8.84 14.37 -6.85
C LEU A 247 9.54 15.74 -6.82
N SER A 248 10.83 15.77 -7.18
CA SER A 248 11.64 16.99 -7.20
C SER A 248 11.54 17.75 -8.53
N ALA A 249 11.30 17.03 -9.63
CA ALA A 249 11.41 17.53 -10.99
C ALA A 249 10.19 18.29 -11.49
N SER A 250 9.10 18.42 -10.72
CA SER A 250 7.96 19.29 -11.06
C SER A 250 8.36 20.76 -10.93
N PRO A 251 8.80 21.43 -12.01
CA PRO A 251 9.29 22.79 -11.96
C PRO A 251 8.13 23.69 -12.37
N TRP A 252 7.45 24.26 -11.37
CA TRP A 252 6.60 25.45 -11.46
C TRP A 252 5.69 25.54 -12.71
#